data_AF-A0A2Z6QYJ3-F1
#
_entry.id   AF-A0A2Z6QYJ3-F1
#
_cell.length_a   1.000
_cell.length_b   1.000
_cell.length_c   1.000
_cell.angle_alpha   90.00
_cell.angle_beta   90.00
_cell.angle_gamma   90.00
#
_symmetry.space_group_name_H-M   'P 1'
#
loop_
_entity.id
_entity.type
_entity.pdbx_description
1 polymer ?
#
loop_
_entity_poly.entity_id
_entity_poly.type
_entity_poly.pdbx_seq_one_letter_code
_entity_poly.pdbx_strand_id
1 'polypeptide(L)' 'MLDVGQEYDQTIFNITDDVTLKAVSAVANKMKQVIDNIYSTDFTLKCGQCGHGLKGEKEAVQHAQSTGHTKFVEYE' A
#
# COMPACT_ATOMS: atom_id res chain seq x y z
N MET A 1 -13.85 27.11 -39.63
CA MET A 1 -13.27 27.01 -38.29
C MET A 1 -13.72 25.68 -37.74
N LEU A 2 -12.83 24.69 -37.66
CA LEU A 2 -13.21 23.36 -37.20
C LEU A 2 -13.12 23.34 -35.68
N ASP A 3 -14.29 23.49 -35.06
CA ASP A 3 -14.59 23.02 -33.72
C ASP A 3 -14.48 21.49 -33.74
N VAL A 4 -13.54 20.93 -32.96
CA VAL A 4 -13.42 19.48 -32.78
C VAL A 4 -13.41 19.16 -31.29
N GLY A 5 -14.62 19.16 -30.72
CA GLY A 5 -14.90 18.32 -29.56
C GLY A 5 -14.83 16.85 -29.98
N GLN A 6 -13.87 16.11 -29.43
CA GLN A 6 -14.04 14.79 -28.83
C GLN A 6 -12.66 14.21 -28.48
N GLU A 7 -12.28 14.35 -27.20
CA GLU A 7 -11.98 13.22 -26.31
C GLU A 7 -11.16 12.06 -26.91
N TYR A 8 -9.84 12.25 -27.06
CA TYR A 8 -8.92 11.13 -27.18
C TYR A 8 -8.15 11.01 -25.86
N ASP A 9 -8.24 9.85 -25.21
CA ASP A 9 -7.36 9.52 -24.09
C ASP A 9 -5.93 9.37 -24.64
N GLN A 10 -5.10 10.37 -24.39
CA GLN A 10 -3.70 10.34 -24.80
C GLN A 10 -2.98 9.32 -23.91
N THR A 11 -2.49 8.24 -24.51
CA THR A 11 -1.77 7.16 -23.80
C THR A 11 -0.28 7.09 -24.17
N ILE A 12 0.16 7.87 -25.16
CA ILE A 12 1.56 7.96 -25.59
C ILE A 12 2.05 9.37 -25.33
N PHE A 13 3.18 9.49 -24.63
CA PHE A 13 3.76 10.76 -24.20
C PHE A 13 5.22 10.85 -24.62
N ASN A 14 5.72 12.08 -24.81
CA ASN A 14 7.14 12.31 -24.95
C ASN A 14 7.81 12.16 -23.58
N ILE A 15 8.97 11.50 -23.53
CA ILE A 15 9.76 11.33 -22.30
C ILE A 15 10.23 12.66 -21.69
N THR A 16 10.28 13.73 -22.48
CA THR A 16 10.66 15.08 -22.02
C THR A 16 9.47 15.95 -21.65
N ASP A 17 8.24 15.41 -21.59
CA ASP A 17 7.07 16.17 -21.19
C ASP A 17 6.97 16.31 -19.66
N ASP A 18 7.62 17.36 -19.14
CA ASP A 18 7.67 17.67 -17.71
C ASP A 18 6.29 17.92 -17.09
N VAL A 19 5.33 18.44 -17.87
CA VAL A 19 3.98 18.75 -17.40
C VAL A 19 3.23 17.47 -17.03
N THR A 20 3.21 16.49 -17.92
CA THR A 20 2.62 15.17 -17.66
C THR A 20 3.37 14.46 -16.53
N LEU A 21 4.71 14.51 -16.53
CA LEU A 21 5.51 13.85 -15.50
C LEU A 21 5.16 14.37 -14.09
N LYS A 22 5.00 15.68 -13.94
CA LYS A 22 4.58 16.31 -12.69
C LYS A 22 3.16 15.91 -12.28
N ALA A 23 2.24 15.86 -13.24
CA ALA A 23 0.85 15.45 -12.99
C ALA A 23 0.77 13.98 -12.53
N VAL A 24 1.44 13.06 -13.21
CA VAL A 24 1.50 11.63 -12.84
C VAL A 24 2.14 11.45 -11.47
N SER A 25 3.22 12.19 -11.18
CA SER A 25 3.87 12.15 -9.86
C SER A 25 2.92 12.56 -8.74
N ALA A 26 2.06 13.57 -8.96
CA ALA A 26 1.07 13.99 -7.98
C ALA A 26 0.00 12.90 -7.74
N VAL A 27 -0.46 12.22 -8.80
CA VAL A 27 -1.41 11.09 -8.67
C VAL A 27 -0.77 9.92 -7.91
N ALA A 28 0.47 9.54 -8.27
CA ALA A 28 1.20 8.47 -7.60
C ALA A 28 1.41 8.74 -6.10
N ASN A 29 1.73 9.98 -5.73
CA ASN A 29 1.87 10.37 -4.31
C ASN A 29 0.53 10.30 -3.55
N LYS A 30 -0.59 10.61 -4.19
CA LYS A 30 -1.92 10.42 -3.58
C LYS A 30 -2.24 8.94 -3.41
N MET A 31 -1.98 8.13 -4.42
CA MET A 31 -2.19 6.68 -4.35
C MET A 31 -1.32 6.02 -3.28
N LYS A 32 -0.06 6.43 -3.14
CA LYS A 32 0.84 5.90 -2.10
C LYS A 32 0.25 6.06 -0.69
N GLN A 33 -0.36 7.21 -0.38
CA GLN A 33 -0.99 7.45 0.92
C GLN A 33 -2.21 6.54 1.17
N VAL A 34 -2.94 6.20 0.12
CA VAL A 34 -4.07 5.26 0.21
C VAL A 34 -3.57 3.82 0.35
N ILE A 35 -2.54 3.49 -0.42
CA ILE A 35 -1.93 2.16 -0.47
C ILE A 35 -1.26 1.77 0.85
N ASP A 36 -0.64 2.73 1.56
CA ASP A 36 -0.06 2.50 2.89
C ASP A 36 -1.09 1.93 3.88
N ASN A 37 -2.37 2.32 3.73
CA ASN A 37 -3.48 1.83 4.54
C ASN A 37 -4.06 0.50 4.03
N ILE A 38 -3.92 0.19 2.73
CA ILE A 38 -4.46 -1.05 2.12
C ILE A 38 -3.51 -2.23 2.30
N TYR A 39 -2.19 -2.00 2.24
CA TYR A 39 -1.20 -3.05 2.52
C TYR A 39 -1.00 -3.31 4.01
N SER A 40 -1.61 -2.51 4.89
CA SER A 40 -1.82 -2.91 6.28
C SER A 40 -2.97 -3.93 6.32
N THR A 41 -2.73 -5.13 5.78
CA THR A 41 -3.70 -6.22 5.81
C THR A 41 -4.04 -6.53 7.28
N ASP A 42 -5.32 -6.37 7.65
CA ASP A 42 -5.89 -6.74 8.95
C ASP A 42 -5.94 -8.28 9.15
N PHE A 43 -4.83 -8.98 8.95
CA PHE A 43 -4.76 -10.41 9.28
C PHE A 43 -4.51 -10.60 10.78
N THR A 44 -5.17 -11.58 11.38
CA THR A 44 -4.98 -11.91 12.78
C THR A 44 -4.01 -13.07 12.94
N LEU A 45 -3.03 -12.88 13.81
CA LEU A 45 -2.03 -13.88 14.18
C LEU A 45 -2.27 -14.36 15.61
N LYS A 46 -1.76 -15.55 15.91
CA LYS A 46 -1.60 -16.08 17.26
C LYS A 46 -0.13 -16.34 17.50
N CYS A 47 0.39 -15.95 18.66
CA CYS A 47 1.69 -16.42 19.09
C CYS A 47 1.62 -17.92 19.42
N GLY A 48 2.38 -18.75 18.72
CA GLY A 48 2.46 -20.20 18.93
C GLY A 48 3.16 -20.62 20.22
N GLN A 49 3.74 -19.68 20.97
CA GLN A 49 4.45 -19.95 22.23
C GLN A 49 3.60 -19.61 23.46
N CYS A 50 2.89 -18.48 23.46
CA CYS A 50 2.05 -18.06 24.59
C CYS A 50 0.55 -17.99 24.28
N GLY A 51 0.16 -18.15 23.02
CA GLY A 51 -1.24 -18.15 22.59
C GLY A 51 -1.88 -16.77 22.44
N HIS A 52 -1.14 -15.68 22.63
CA HIS A 52 -1.66 -14.31 22.49
C HIS A 52 -2.10 -14.01 21.05
N GLY A 53 -3.30 -13.42 20.89
CA GLY A 53 -3.80 -12.95 19.60
C GLY A 53 -3.23 -11.58 19.26
N LEU A 54 -2.88 -11.36 17.99
CA LEU A 54 -2.16 -10.20 17.49
C LEU A 54 -2.81 -9.75 16.18
N LYS A 55 -2.81 -8.45 15.89
CA LYS A 55 -3.31 -7.92 14.62
C LYS A 55 -2.17 -7.42 13.74
N GLY A 56 -1.98 -8.11 12.62
CA GLY A 56 -1.00 -7.80 11.60
C GLY A 56 0.46 -7.91 12.06
N GLU A 57 1.37 -7.54 11.16
CA GLU A 57 2.80 -7.62 11.37
C GLU A 57 3.29 -6.74 12.53
N LYS A 58 2.73 -5.53 12.66
CA LYS A 58 3.19 -4.54 13.64
C LYS A 58 3.09 -5.06 15.08
N GLU A 59 1.96 -5.66 15.44
CA GLU A 59 1.79 -6.23 16.77
C GLU A 59 2.67 -7.47 16.97
N ALA A 60 2.84 -8.32 15.96
CA ALA A 60 3.72 -9.49 16.05
C ALA A 60 5.19 -9.11 16.27
N VAL A 61 5.66 -8.07 15.58
CA VAL A 61 7.03 -7.54 15.75
C VAL A 61 7.21 -6.96 17.17
N GLN A 62 6.25 -6.16 17.65
CA GLN A 62 6.31 -5.62 19.02
C GLN A 62 6.27 -6.74 20.07
N HIS A 63 5.42 -7.75 19.89
CA HIS A 63 5.33 -8.91 20.78
C HIS A 63 6.64 -9.70 20.79
N ALA A 64 7.26 -9.93 19.63
CA ALA A 64 8.55 -10.60 19.54
C ALA A 64 9.64 -9.86 20.29
N GLN A 65 9.69 -8.53 20.16
CA GLN A 65 10.68 -7.69 20.85
C GLN A 65 10.48 -7.70 22.38
N SER A 66 9.25 -7.63 22.86
CA SER A 66 8.96 -7.59 24.29
C SER A 66 9.05 -8.94 25.00
N THR A 67 8.75 -10.03 24.29
CA THR A 67 8.65 -11.37 24.91
C THR A 67 9.73 -12.35 24.46
N GLY A 68 10.45 -12.05 23.38
CA GLY A 68 11.39 -12.97 22.74
C GLY A 68 10.71 -14.10 21.95
N HIS A 69 9.38 -14.08 21.81
CA HIS A 69 8.66 -15.09 21.03
C HIS A 69 8.78 -14.83 19.52
N THR A 70 9.04 -15.87 18.74
CA THR A 70 9.27 -15.78 17.29
C THR A 70 8.37 -16.70 16.47
N LYS A 71 7.54 -17.53 17.13
CA LYS A 71 6.59 -18.41 16.46
C LYS A 71 5.21 -17.76 16.40
N PHE A 72 4.76 -17.43 15.19
CA PHE A 72 3.44 -16.86 14.91
C PHE A 72 2.70 -17.75 13.90
N VAL A 73 1.38 -17.85 14.07
CA VAL A 73 0.48 -18.66 13.24
C VAL A 73 -0.74 -17.82 12.88
N GLU A 74 -1.17 -17.85 11.63
CA GLU A 74 -2.41 -17.18 11.20
C GLU A 74 -3.64 -17.94 11.73
N TYR A 75 -4.71 -17.22 12.04
CA TYR A 75 -6.01 -17.84 12.27
C TYR A 75 -6.63 -18.15 10.89
N GLU A 76 -6.90 -19.42 10.62
CA GLU A 76 -7.70 -19.86 9.45
C GLU A 76 -9.17 -19.41 9.57
#